data_AF-A0A402BDY9-F1
#
_entry.id   AF-A0A402BDY9-F1
#
_cell.length_a   1.000
_cell.length_b   1.000
_cell.length_c   1.000
_cell.angle_alpha   90.00
_cell.angle_beta   90.00
_cell.angle_gamma   90.00
#
_symmetry.space_group_name_H-M   'P 1'
#
loop_
_entity.id
_entity.type
_entity.pdbx_description
1 polymer ?
#
loop_
_entity_poly.entity_id
_entity_poly.type
_entity_poly.pdbx_seq_one_letter_code
_entity_poly.pdbx_strand_id
1 'polypeptide(L)'
;MNTNLWQYNIQAPILPMPILHRESLIHLLAEHIKGPDTKKATSTKFILLCAPAGYGKTTLLVDTILQHQIICSWFFFEETNTPAIFLKGLLTSVQKNFPQLVPSFAAVLALEDVEINEHPDGELYWKSILDLMVTKLNGEISQHFVLAMCNYHKLQPHEALHRLLNHLLEHPFQRGVLVLESRSMKLFLSLSNSLRPSAIDCLRQQILQNGSFMPNNKVPL
;
A
#
# COMPACT_ATOMS: atom_id res chain seq x y z
N MET A 1 -14.55 -2.57 -22.78
CA MET A 1 -14.10 -1.21 -22.41
C MET A 1 -12.63 -1.30 -22.00
N ASN A 2 -11.72 -0.87 -22.86
CA ASN A 2 -10.28 -0.85 -22.60
C ASN A 2 -9.98 0.29 -21.62
N THR A 3 -10.07 0.03 -20.32
CA THR A 3 -9.47 0.91 -19.32
C THR A 3 -7.95 0.76 -19.45
N ASN A 4 -7.24 1.86 -19.71
CA ASN A 4 -5.77 1.89 -19.78
C ASN A 4 -5.17 1.56 -18.40
N LEU A 5 -5.16 0.29 -18.02
CA LEU A 5 -4.66 -0.19 -16.73
C LEU A 5 -3.19 0.17 -16.49
N TRP A 6 -2.44 0.39 -17.57
CA TRP A 6 -1.04 0.83 -17.57
C TRP A 6 -0.86 2.27 -17.06
N GLN A 7 -1.89 3.12 -17.19
CA GLN A 7 -1.82 4.52 -16.78
C GLN A 7 -1.67 4.67 -15.25
N TYR A 8 -2.24 3.73 -14.48
CA TYR A 8 -2.32 3.84 -13.02
C TYR A 8 -1.31 2.97 -12.26
N ASN A 9 -0.56 2.11 -12.96
CA ASN A 9 0.40 1.19 -12.37
C ASN A 9 -0.20 0.38 -11.19
N ILE A 10 -1.27 -0.38 -11.48
CA ILE A 10 -2.09 -1.10 -10.47
C ILE A 10 -2.12 -2.62 -10.69
N GLN A 11 -1.18 -3.16 -11.46
CA GLN A 11 -1.11 -4.60 -11.70
C GLN A 11 -0.34 -5.28 -10.56
N ALA A 12 -0.84 -6.43 -10.10
CA ALA A 12 -0.08 -7.27 -9.18
C ALA A 12 1.26 -7.65 -9.83
N PRO A 13 2.40 -7.50 -9.13
CA PRO A 13 3.69 -7.87 -9.71
C PRO A 13 3.76 -9.36 -10.00
N ILE A 14 4.47 -9.71 -11.07
CA ILE A 14 4.80 -11.09 -11.38
C ILE A 14 5.86 -11.55 -10.39
N LEU A 15 5.65 -12.71 -9.78
CA LEU A 15 6.59 -13.32 -8.87
C LEU A 15 7.75 -13.95 -9.68
N PRO A 16 8.99 -13.45 -9.57
CA PRO A 16 10.10 -13.92 -10.40
C PRO A 16 10.58 -15.30 -9.96
N MET A 17 10.81 -16.24 -10.88
CA MET A 17 11.38 -17.57 -10.57
C MET A 17 12.88 -17.61 -10.95
N PRO A 18 13.79 -18.12 -10.09
CA PRO A 18 13.56 -18.73 -8.77
C PRO A 18 13.46 -17.72 -7.61
N ILE A 19 12.74 -18.09 -6.54
CA ILE A 19 12.51 -17.25 -5.34
C ILE A 19 13.22 -17.89 -4.15
N LEU A 20 13.84 -17.06 -3.31
CA LEU A 20 14.22 -17.46 -1.97
C LEU A 20 13.01 -17.29 -1.05
N HIS A 21 12.29 -18.37 -0.76
CA HIS A 21 11.15 -18.35 0.15
C HIS A 21 11.61 -18.00 1.57
N ARG A 22 11.07 -16.91 2.12
CA ARG A 22 11.39 -16.42 3.47
C ARG A 22 10.22 -16.76 4.40
N GLU A 23 9.95 -18.05 4.62
CA GLU A 23 8.76 -18.55 5.31
C GLU A 23 8.47 -17.84 6.64
N SER A 24 9.48 -17.62 7.49
CA SER A 24 9.28 -16.91 8.76
C SER A 24 8.79 -15.47 8.57
N LEU A 25 9.26 -14.78 7.53
CA LEU A 25 8.83 -13.42 7.22
C LEU A 25 7.47 -13.39 6.53
N ILE A 26 7.15 -14.41 5.74
CA ILE A 26 5.84 -14.57 5.12
C ILE A 26 4.78 -14.77 6.19
N HIS A 27 5.03 -15.67 7.14
CA HIS A 27 4.16 -15.93 8.27
C HIS A 27 3.96 -14.67 9.12
N LEU A 28 5.07 -14.01 9.49
CA LEU A 28 5.04 -12.78 10.28
C LEU A 28 4.20 -11.69 9.59
N LEU A 29 4.38 -11.48 8.29
CA LEU A 29 3.62 -10.48 7.53
C LEU A 29 2.14 -10.86 7.42
N ALA A 30 1.84 -12.14 7.20
CA ALA A 30 0.47 -12.63 7.14
C ALA A 30 -0.28 -12.46 8.48
N GLU A 31 0.39 -12.71 9.61
CA GLU A 31 -0.18 -12.50 10.95
C GLU A 31 -0.55 -11.04 11.18
N HIS A 32 0.30 -10.10 10.76
CA HIS A 32 -0.01 -8.66 10.89
C HIS A 32 -1.09 -8.20 9.92
N ILE A 33 -1.18 -8.79 8.72
CA ILE A 33 -2.24 -8.47 7.75
C ILE A 33 -3.60 -9.00 8.22
N LYS A 34 -3.65 -10.23 8.75
CA LYS A 34 -4.91 -10.84 9.21
C LYS A 34 -5.33 -10.33 10.60
N GLY A 35 -4.37 -9.86 11.38
CA GLY A 35 -4.54 -9.56 12.80
C GLY A 35 -4.58 -10.84 13.66
N PRO A 36 -4.49 -10.71 14.99
CA PRO A 36 -4.60 -11.87 15.88
C PRO A 36 -5.99 -12.52 15.76
N ASP A 37 -6.06 -13.85 15.65
CA ASP A 37 -7.31 -14.63 15.76
C ASP A 37 -7.98 -14.51 17.14
N THR A 38 -7.25 -13.98 18.12
CA THR A 38 -7.72 -13.83 19.50
C THR A 38 -8.54 -12.55 19.66
N LYS A 39 -9.72 -12.67 20.30
CA LYS A 39 -10.75 -11.66 20.65
C LYS A 39 -10.27 -10.38 21.38
N LYS A 40 -8.97 -10.10 21.41
CA LYS A 40 -8.32 -9.01 22.14
C LYS A 40 -7.31 -8.32 21.22
N ALA A 41 -7.75 -7.83 20.06
CA ALA A 41 -6.84 -7.34 19.02
C ALA A 41 -6.85 -5.81 18.92
N THR A 42 -5.69 -5.20 19.12
CA THR A 42 -5.31 -3.97 18.40
C THR A 42 -5.22 -4.36 16.93
N SER A 43 -6.25 -4.06 16.14
CA SER A 43 -6.21 -4.38 14.71
C SER A 43 -5.17 -3.50 14.04
N THR A 44 -4.08 -4.09 13.53
CA THR A 44 -3.12 -3.41 12.66
C THR A 44 -3.86 -2.76 11.50
N LYS A 45 -3.86 -1.44 11.42
CA LYS A 45 -4.49 -0.71 10.31
C LYS A 45 -3.50 -0.35 9.21
N PHE A 46 -2.22 -0.28 9.57
CA PHE A 46 -1.16 0.17 8.70
C PHE A 46 0.13 -0.61 8.95
N ILE A 47 0.78 -1.04 7.86
CA ILE A 47 2.07 -1.73 7.85
C ILE A 47 3.04 -0.96 6.96
N LEU A 48 4.22 -0.62 7.49
CA LEU A 48 5.33 -0.11 6.69
C LEU A 48 6.34 -1.23 6.41
N LEU A 49 6.52 -1.58 5.14
CA LEU A 49 7.55 -2.51 4.68
C LEU A 49 8.73 -1.72 4.09
N CYS A 50 9.80 -1.55 4.88
CA CYS A 50 10.95 -0.73 4.48
C CYS A 50 12.29 -1.46 4.56
N ALA A 51 13.05 -1.42 3.47
CA ALA A 51 14.40 -1.97 3.31
C ALA A 51 15.04 -1.45 2.00
N PRO A 52 16.37 -1.42 1.85
CA PRO A 52 17.01 -0.92 0.62
C PRO A 52 16.62 -1.67 -0.67
N ALA A 53 17.07 -1.19 -1.83
CA ALA A 53 16.87 -1.87 -3.11
C ALA A 53 17.47 -3.29 -3.10
N GLY A 54 16.89 -4.24 -3.84
CA GLY A 54 17.39 -5.62 -3.95
C GLY A 54 16.99 -6.57 -2.82
N TYR A 55 16.39 -6.09 -1.72
CA TYR A 55 16.01 -6.94 -0.58
C TYR A 55 14.73 -7.77 -0.75
N GLY A 56 14.09 -7.71 -1.92
CA GLY A 56 12.92 -8.54 -2.25
C GLY A 56 11.62 -8.16 -1.52
N LYS A 57 11.44 -6.89 -1.10
CA LYS A 57 10.23 -6.44 -0.38
C LYS A 57 8.93 -6.72 -1.13
N THR A 58 8.87 -6.27 -2.38
CA THR A 58 7.70 -6.49 -3.24
C THR A 58 7.50 -7.99 -3.50
N THR A 59 8.59 -8.74 -3.72
CA THR A 59 8.54 -10.21 -3.85
C THR A 59 7.96 -10.86 -2.61
N LEU A 60 8.41 -10.47 -1.42
CA LEU A 60 7.89 -10.97 -0.14
C LEU A 60 6.39 -10.66 0.00
N LEU A 61 5.98 -9.42 -0.28
CA LEU A 61 4.58 -9.03 -0.18
C LEU A 61 3.72 -9.85 -1.14
N VAL A 62 4.14 -10.01 -2.40
CA VAL A 62 3.42 -10.83 -3.39
C VAL A 62 3.36 -12.30 -2.95
N ASP A 63 4.48 -12.88 -2.49
CA ASP A 63 4.54 -14.27 -2.01
C ASP A 63 3.56 -14.47 -0.82
N THR A 64 3.55 -13.55 0.15
CA THR A 64 2.58 -13.57 1.26
C THR A 64 1.13 -13.49 0.80
N ILE A 65 0.82 -12.57 -0.12
CA ILE A 65 -0.53 -12.39 -0.65
C ILE A 65 -1.02 -13.67 -1.37
N LEU A 66 -0.15 -14.30 -2.17
CA LEU A 66 -0.47 -15.52 -2.91
C LEU A 66 -0.62 -16.73 -1.99
N GLN A 67 0.35 -16.97 -1.10
CA GLN A 67 0.34 -18.13 -0.19
C GLN A 67 -0.86 -18.13 0.77
N HIS A 68 -1.30 -16.95 1.19
CA HIS A 68 -2.43 -16.80 2.12
C HIS A 68 -3.75 -16.41 1.45
N GLN A 69 -3.80 -16.38 0.11
CA GLN A 69 -4.98 -16.06 -0.69
C GLN A 69 -5.67 -14.75 -0.27
N ILE A 70 -4.86 -13.71 -0.02
CA ILE A 70 -5.34 -12.42 0.49
C ILE A 70 -5.83 -11.56 -0.68
N ILE A 71 -7.01 -10.96 -0.55
CA ILE A 71 -7.51 -9.98 -1.53
C ILE A 71 -6.63 -8.73 -1.45
N CYS A 72 -5.95 -8.37 -2.55
CA CYS A 72 -5.00 -7.26 -2.56
C CYS A 72 -5.22 -6.32 -3.74
N SER A 73 -5.43 -5.04 -3.43
CA SER A 73 -5.46 -3.93 -4.36
C SER A 73 -4.08 -3.29 -4.41
N TRP A 74 -3.49 -3.14 -5.59
CA TRP A 74 -2.12 -2.67 -5.78
C TRP A 74 -2.08 -1.27 -6.37
N PHE A 75 -1.17 -0.44 -5.88
CA PHE A 75 -0.82 0.84 -6.47
C PHE A 75 0.69 1.05 -6.38
N PHE A 76 1.33 1.37 -7.50
CA PHE A 76 2.77 1.63 -7.56
C PHE A 76 3.01 3.11 -7.86
N PHE A 77 3.60 3.82 -6.89
CA PHE A 77 3.94 5.22 -7.08
C PHE A 77 4.96 5.39 -8.22
N GLU A 78 4.77 6.45 -8.99
CA GLU A 78 5.70 6.99 -9.98
C GLU A 78 5.91 8.48 -9.74
N GLU A 79 7.08 9.00 -10.13
CA GLU A 79 7.44 10.42 -9.93
C GLU A 79 6.49 11.38 -10.65
N THR A 80 5.87 10.91 -11.74
CA THR A 80 4.92 11.67 -12.55
C THR A 80 3.48 11.59 -12.06
N ASN A 81 3.21 10.87 -10.96
CA ASN A 81 1.85 10.77 -10.45
C ASN A 81 1.33 12.12 -9.96
N THR A 82 0.13 12.47 -10.41
CA THR A 82 -0.64 13.62 -9.94
C THR A 82 -1.74 13.16 -8.96
N PRO A 83 -2.39 14.05 -8.21
CA PRO A 83 -3.57 13.72 -7.40
C PRO A 83 -4.64 12.95 -8.18
N ALA A 84 -4.95 13.37 -9.42
CA ALA A 84 -5.90 12.67 -10.27
C ALA A 84 -5.50 11.20 -10.55
N ILE A 85 -4.24 10.98 -10.97
CA ILE A 85 -3.72 9.63 -11.27
C ILE A 85 -3.75 8.75 -10.01
N PHE A 86 -3.36 9.32 -8.86
CA PHE A 86 -3.41 8.62 -7.59
C PHE A 86 -4.83 8.22 -7.21
N LEU A 87 -5.77 9.18 -7.16
CA LEU A 87 -7.16 8.94 -6.78
C LEU A 87 -7.84 7.94 -7.71
N LYS A 88 -7.79 8.16 -9.02
CA LYS A 88 -8.37 7.25 -10.02
C LYS A 88 -7.70 5.88 -9.98
N GLY A 89 -6.40 5.82 -9.77
CA GLY A 89 -5.66 4.57 -9.64
C GLY A 89 -6.13 3.75 -8.44
N LEU A 90 -6.30 4.39 -7.28
CA LEU A 90 -6.85 3.73 -6.09
C LEU A 90 -8.26 3.21 -6.32
N LEU A 91 -9.18 4.05 -6.79
CA LEU A 91 -10.56 3.64 -7.08
C LEU A 91 -10.61 2.49 -8.09
N THR A 92 -9.81 2.58 -9.15
CA THR A 92 -9.70 1.53 -10.18
C THR A 92 -9.13 0.24 -9.61
N SER A 93 -8.10 0.30 -8.75
CA SER A 93 -7.56 -0.90 -8.14
C SER A 93 -8.55 -1.56 -7.17
N VAL A 94 -9.30 -0.77 -6.41
CA VAL A 94 -10.27 -1.28 -5.44
C VAL A 94 -11.45 -1.95 -6.14
N GLN A 95 -12.06 -1.30 -7.13
CA GLN A 95 -13.23 -1.85 -7.81
C GLN A 95 -12.94 -3.13 -8.63
N LYS A 96 -11.68 -3.38 -9.00
CA LYS A 96 -11.26 -4.66 -9.61
C LYS A 96 -11.51 -5.85 -8.69
N ASN A 97 -11.24 -5.68 -7.40
CA ASN A 97 -11.44 -6.71 -6.38
C ASN A 97 -12.86 -6.70 -5.83
N PHE A 98 -13.55 -5.56 -5.91
CA PHE A 98 -14.90 -5.36 -5.40
C PHE A 98 -15.83 -4.76 -6.46
N PRO A 99 -16.33 -5.57 -7.41
CA PRO A 99 -17.18 -5.09 -8.52
C PRO A 99 -18.44 -4.35 -8.07
N GLN A 100 -18.95 -4.63 -6.87
CA GLN A 100 -20.09 -3.92 -6.28
C GLN A 100 -19.84 -2.42 -6.10
N LEU A 101 -18.57 -1.99 -6.00
CA LEU A 101 -18.20 -0.59 -5.84
C LEU A 101 -18.11 0.19 -7.15
N VAL A 102 -18.16 -0.48 -8.32
CA VAL A 102 -18.04 0.16 -9.63
C VAL A 102 -19.03 1.34 -9.81
N PRO A 103 -20.34 1.19 -9.48
CA PRO A 103 -21.29 2.30 -9.63
C PRO A 103 -20.94 3.49 -8.72
N SER A 104 -20.39 3.23 -7.54
CA SER A 104 -20.03 4.27 -6.57
C SER A 104 -18.88 5.16 -7.06
N PHE A 105 -18.00 4.65 -7.92
CA PHE A 105 -16.81 5.36 -8.39
C PHE A 105 -16.92 5.85 -9.84
N ALA A 106 -17.96 5.44 -10.57
CA ALA A 106 -18.13 5.73 -11.98
C ALA A 106 -18.05 7.22 -12.32
N ALA A 107 -18.67 8.08 -11.51
CA ALA A 107 -18.66 9.53 -11.73
C ALA A 107 -17.23 10.11 -11.67
N VAL A 108 -16.46 9.78 -10.63
CA VAL A 108 -15.08 10.26 -10.48
C VAL A 108 -14.17 9.71 -11.56
N LEU A 109 -14.35 8.44 -11.94
CA LEU A 109 -13.55 7.79 -12.97
C LEU A 109 -13.84 8.32 -14.38
N ALA A 110 -15.00 8.93 -14.60
CA ALA A 110 -15.38 9.53 -15.88
C ALA A 110 -14.83 10.95 -16.11
N LEU A 111 -14.42 11.64 -15.05
CA LEU A 111 -13.80 12.97 -15.14
C LEU A 111 -12.47 12.91 -15.88
N GLU A 112 -12.04 14.01 -16.48
CA GLU A 112 -10.67 14.19 -16.97
C GLU A 112 -9.70 14.46 -15.80
N ASP A 113 -8.41 14.21 -16.02
CA ASP A 113 -7.41 14.44 -14.96
C ASP A 113 -7.31 15.92 -14.60
N VAL A 114 -7.53 16.83 -15.55
CA VAL A 114 -7.53 18.28 -15.32
C VAL A 114 -8.67 18.70 -14.40
N GLU A 115 -9.86 18.13 -14.56
CA GLU A 115 -11.03 18.45 -13.73
C GLU A 115 -10.81 18.09 -12.25
N ILE A 116 -10.04 17.03 -12.00
CA ILE A 116 -9.68 16.64 -10.63
C ILE A 116 -8.52 17.50 -10.12
N ASN A 117 -7.46 17.65 -10.90
CA ASN A 117 -6.25 18.36 -10.46
C ASN A 117 -6.49 19.87 -10.24
N GLU A 118 -7.35 20.48 -11.04
CA GLU A 118 -7.64 21.92 -11.02
C GLU A 118 -9.01 22.24 -10.40
N HIS A 119 -9.61 21.28 -9.69
CA HIS A 119 -10.91 21.49 -9.05
C HIS A 119 -10.87 22.73 -8.12
N PRO A 120 -11.89 23.61 -8.14
CA PRO A 120 -11.88 24.86 -7.35
C PRO A 120 -11.65 24.66 -5.85
N ASP A 121 -12.21 23.57 -5.30
CA ASP A 121 -12.05 23.21 -3.88
C ASP A 121 -10.71 22.51 -3.57
N GLY A 122 -9.89 22.25 -4.60
CA GLY A 122 -8.54 21.69 -4.50
C GLY A 122 -8.46 20.44 -3.62
N GLU A 123 -7.65 20.52 -2.57
CA GLU A 123 -7.40 19.39 -1.65
C GLU A 123 -8.66 18.89 -0.93
N LEU A 124 -9.64 19.76 -0.64
CA LEU A 124 -10.89 19.34 -0.01
C LEU A 124 -11.67 18.39 -0.91
N TYR A 125 -11.68 18.67 -2.22
CA TYR A 125 -12.31 17.78 -3.19
C TYR A 125 -11.61 16.43 -3.26
N TRP A 126 -10.27 16.42 -3.33
CA TRP A 126 -9.50 15.18 -3.33
C TRP A 126 -9.75 14.32 -2.08
N LYS A 127 -9.81 14.95 -0.90
CA LYS A 127 -10.14 14.27 0.36
C LYS A 127 -11.54 13.67 0.34
N SER A 128 -12.53 14.39 -0.19
CA SER A 128 -13.90 13.88 -0.31
C SER A 128 -14.00 12.62 -1.19
N ILE A 129 -13.15 12.51 -2.22
CA ILE A 129 -13.04 11.30 -3.05
C ILE A 129 -12.48 10.13 -2.23
N LEU A 130 -11.45 10.37 -1.40
CA LEU A 130 -10.94 9.36 -0.48
C LEU A 130 -11.98 8.97 0.57
N ASP A 131 -12.72 9.93 1.12
CA ASP A 131 -13.79 9.69 2.10
C ASP A 131 -14.90 8.83 1.53
N LEU A 132 -15.29 9.09 0.28
CA LEU A 132 -16.21 8.24 -0.46
C LEU A 132 -15.67 6.80 -0.55
N MET A 133 -14.41 6.63 -0.95
CA MET A 133 -13.78 5.31 -1.05
C MET A 133 -13.77 4.59 0.31
N VAL A 134 -13.32 5.25 1.38
CA VAL A 134 -13.25 4.68 2.74
C VAL A 134 -14.65 4.31 3.23
N THR A 135 -15.63 5.20 3.05
CA THR A 135 -17.02 4.98 3.46
C THR A 135 -17.60 3.75 2.77
N LYS A 136 -17.38 3.63 1.46
CA LYS A 136 -17.84 2.49 0.66
C LYS A 136 -17.17 1.18 1.05
N LEU A 137 -15.86 1.20 1.22
CA LEU A 137 -15.10 0.04 1.70
C LEU A 137 -15.58 -0.42 3.09
N ASN A 138 -15.81 0.51 4.02
CA ASN A 138 -16.23 0.16 5.37
C ASN A 138 -17.71 -0.26 5.46
N GLY A 139 -18.58 0.27 4.60
CA GLY A 139 -20.02 -0.01 4.62
C GLY A 139 -20.42 -1.26 3.84
N GLU A 140 -19.72 -1.58 2.76
CA GLU A 140 -20.17 -2.60 1.79
C GLU A 140 -19.23 -3.82 1.70
N ILE A 141 -18.00 -3.75 2.22
CA ILE A 141 -17.02 -4.84 2.14
C ILE A 141 -16.89 -5.56 3.47
N SER A 142 -17.25 -6.83 3.48
CA SER A 142 -17.17 -7.71 4.67
C SER A 142 -15.90 -8.54 4.70
N GLN A 143 -15.25 -8.73 3.56
CA GLN A 143 -14.02 -9.50 3.42
C GLN A 143 -12.80 -8.70 3.92
N HIS A 144 -11.81 -9.41 4.47
CA HIS A 144 -10.52 -8.81 4.75
C HIS A 144 -9.75 -8.53 3.45
N PHE A 145 -9.07 -7.38 3.39
CA PHE A 145 -8.33 -6.98 2.20
C PHE A 145 -7.08 -6.18 2.53
N VAL A 146 -6.18 -6.10 1.56
CA VAL A 146 -4.98 -5.27 1.61
C VAL A 146 -5.05 -4.21 0.53
N LEU A 147 -4.71 -2.98 0.89
CA LEU A 147 -4.34 -1.94 -0.06
C LEU A 147 -2.81 -1.80 -0.02
N ALA A 148 -2.12 -2.31 -1.03
CA ALA A 148 -0.68 -2.31 -1.13
C ALA A 148 -0.20 -1.13 -1.99
N MET A 149 0.45 -0.16 -1.35
CA MET A 149 1.05 1.00 -2.01
C MET A 149 2.56 0.84 -2.03
N CYS A 150 3.12 0.63 -3.22
CA CYS A 150 4.53 0.31 -3.41
C CYS A 150 5.32 1.46 -4.02
N ASN A 151 6.64 1.41 -3.87
CA ASN A 151 7.58 2.44 -4.31
C ASN A 151 7.38 3.82 -3.67
N TYR A 152 6.95 3.89 -2.40
CA TYR A 152 6.67 5.16 -1.72
C TYR A 152 7.82 6.19 -1.78
N HIS A 153 9.07 5.71 -1.77
CA HIS A 153 10.27 6.53 -1.96
C HIS A 153 10.30 7.37 -3.26
N LYS A 154 9.48 7.06 -4.28
CA LYS A 154 9.34 7.85 -5.51
C LYS A 154 8.51 9.12 -5.35
N LEU A 155 7.77 9.29 -4.25
CA LEU A 155 6.99 10.50 -3.97
C LEU A 155 7.81 11.73 -3.50
N GLN A 156 9.10 11.79 -3.84
CA GLN A 156 9.95 12.91 -3.44
C GLN A 156 9.41 14.26 -3.96
N PRO A 157 9.68 15.34 -3.20
CA PRO A 157 8.69 15.94 -2.31
C PRO A 157 7.39 16.34 -3.03
N HIS A 158 6.48 15.40 -3.23
CA HIS A 158 5.15 15.69 -3.77
C HIS A 158 4.14 15.94 -2.64
N GLU A 159 4.10 17.16 -2.12
CA GLU A 159 3.33 17.49 -0.90
C GLU A 159 1.85 17.09 -0.98
N ALA A 160 1.18 17.34 -2.11
CA ALA A 160 -0.23 17.01 -2.26
C ALA A 160 -0.52 15.50 -2.07
N LEU A 161 0.33 14.63 -2.62
CA LEU A 161 0.17 13.18 -2.47
C LEU A 161 0.51 12.74 -1.04
N HIS A 162 1.47 13.37 -0.38
CA HIS A 162 1.71 13.14 1.06
C HIS A 162 0.50 13.53 1.90
N ARG A 163 -0.15 14.67 1.62
CA ARG A 163 -1.36 15.09 2.34
C ARG A 163 -2.52 14.13 2.12
N LEU A 164 -2.69 13.61 0.91
CA LEU A 164 -3.70 12.58 0.62
C LEU A 164 -3.40 11.25 1.32
N LEU A 165 -2.13 10.84 1.39
CA LEU A 165 -1.74 9.65 2.15
C LEU A 165 -1.99 9.82 3.65
N ASN A 166 -1.66 10.99 4.21
CA ASN A 166 -1.97 11.30 5.61
C ASN A 166 -3.47 11.23 5.88
N HIS A 167 -4.29 11.81 5.00
CA HIS A 167 -5.75 11.73 5.09
C HIS A 167 -6.24 10.27 5.12
N LEU A 168 -5.70 9.42 4.25
CA LEU A 168 -6.05 7.99 4.23
C LEU A 168 -5.61 7.27 5.52
N LEU A 169 -4.44 7.62 6.06
CA LEU A 169 -3.91 7.04 7.30
C LEU A 169 -4.75 7.44 8.54
N GLU A 170 -5.33 8.63 8.52
CA GLU A 170 -6.26 9.12 9.54
C GLU A 170 -7.64 8.45 9.46
N HIS A 171 -7.96 7.78 8.35
CA HIS A 171 -9.25 7.14 8.07
C HIS A 171 -9.10 5.64 7.77
N PRO A 172 -8.77 4.83 8.79
CA PRO A 172 -8.44 3.43 8.60
C PRO A 172 -9.65 2.59 8.15
N PHE A 173 -9.36 1.57 7.34
CA PHE A 173 -10.35 0.60 6.93
C PHE A 173 -10.71 -0.35 8.09
N GLN A 174 -11.99 -0.70 8.24
CA GLN A 174 -12.45 -1.59 9.30
C GLN A 174 -11.97 -3.03 9.07
N ARG A 175 -12.04 -3.51 7.82
CA ARG A 175 -11.61 -4.85 7.38
C ARG A 175 -10.34 -4.83 6.52
N GLY A 176 -9.81 -3.65 6.23
CA GLY A 176 -8.64 -3.49 5.38
C GLY A 176 -7.36 -3.18 6.16
N VAL A 177 -6.21 -3.55 5.58
CA VAL A 177 -4.88 -3.12 6.02
C VAL A 177 -4.21 -2.34 4.90
N LEU A 178 -3.69 -1.16 5.22
CA LEU A 178 -2.86 -0.39 4.31
C LEU A 178 -1.40 -0.83 4.46
N VAL A 179 -0.79 -1.33 3.40
CA VAL A 179 0.63 -1.70 3.35
C VAL A 179 1.37 -0.68 2.51
N LEU A 180 2.35 0.02 3.09
CA LEU A 180 3.22 0.94 2.39
C LEU A 180 4.61 0.33 2.24
N GLU A 181 5.04 0.09 1.01
CA GLU A 181 6.39 -0.40 0.71
C GLU A 181 7.30 0.76 0.28
N SER A 182 8.50 0.81 0.87
CA SER A 182 9.50 1.83 0.58
C SER A 182 10.94 1.32 0.63
N ARG A 183 11.82 2.02 -0.09
CA ARG A 183 13.28 1.87 0.01
C ARG A 183 13.91 2.84 1.02
N SER A 184 13.14 3.80 1.52
CA SER A 184 13.61 4.86 2.41
C SER A 184 12.60 5.11 3.53
N MET A 185 13.08 5.06 4.77
CA MET A 185 12.28 5.37 5.96
C MET A 185 12.15 6.88 6.21
N LYS A 186 13.01 7.71 5.60
CA LYS A 186 13.04 9.16 5.83
C LYS A 186 11.71 9.83 5.50
N LEU A 187 11.07 9.41 4.40
CA LEU A 187 9.78 9.98 3.98
C LEU A 187 8.65 9.58 4.96
N PHE A 188 8.72 8.38 5.54
CA PHE A 188 7.70 7.92 6.48
C PHE A 188 7.70 8.71 7.79
N LEU A 189 8.87 9.12 8.29
CA LEU A 189 8.97 9.93 9.51
C LEU A 189 8.23 11.28 9.37
N SER A 190 8.11 11.80 8.15
CA SER A 190 7.31 12.99 7.87
C SER A 190 5.80 12.73 7.89
N LEU A 191 5.35 11.51 7.59
CA LEU A 191 3.93 11.11 7.66
C LEU A 191 3.53 10.73 9.10
N SER A 192 4.42 10.09 9.86
CA SER A 192 4.10 9.52 11.17
C SER A 192 3.83 10.55 12.27
N ASN A 193 4.20 11.82 12.08
CA ASN A 193 3.94 12.87 13.08
C ASN A 193 2.43 13.10 13.34
N SER A 194 1.55 12.73 12.40
CA SER A 194 0.09 12.80 12.57
C SER A 194 -0.53 11.52 13.14
N LEU A 195 0.22 10.40 13.17
CA LEU A 195 -0.35 9.09 13.48
C LEU A 195 -0.17 8.70 14.95
N ARG A 196 -1.22 8.11 15.52
CA ARG A 196 -1.13 7.51 16.86
C ARG A 196 -0.26 6.25 16.81
N PRO A 197 0.67 6.03 17.76
CA PRO A 197 1.55 4.86 17.79
C PRO A 197 0.81 3.51 17.72
N SER A 198 -0.41 3.43 18.25
CA SER A 198 -1.24 2.21 18.26
C SER A 198 -1.87 1.85 16.91
N ALA A 199 -1.79 2.73 15.90
CA ALA A 199 -2.32 2.49 14.56
C ALA A 199 -1.24 2.00 13.57
N ILE A 200 0.03 2.06 13.98
CA ILE A 200 1.19 1.73 13.15
C ILE A 200 1.82 0.46 13.71
N ASP A 201 1.68 -0.66 13.00
CA ASP A 201 2.63 -1.74 13.17
C ASP A 201 3.74 -1.56 12.14
N CYS A 202 4.82 -0.96 12.61
CA CYS A 202 6.03 -0.85 11.82
C CYS A 202 6.73 -2.22 11.87
N LEU A 203 6.45 -3.06 10.88
CA LEU A 203 7.27 -4.23 10.60
C LEU A 203 8.64 -3.78 10.06
N ARG A 204 9.49 -3.27 10.96
CA ARG A 204 10.92 -3.17 10.73
C ARG A 204 11.45 -4.58 10.61
N GLN A 205 11.62 -5.08 9.39
CA GLN A 205 12.31 -6.34 9.26
C GLN A 205 13.71 -6.22 9.83
N GLN A 206 14.01 -7.19 10.70
CA GLN A 206 15.32 -7.74 11.05
C GLN A 206 16.11 -8.25 9.82
N ILE A 207 15.88 -7.69 8.63
CA ILE A 207 16.74 -7.88 7.45
C ILE A 207 18.16 -7.37 7.76
N LEU A 208 18.29 -6.34 8.61
CA LEU A 208 19.60 -5.82 9.02
C LEU A 208 20.30 -6.70 10.07
N GLN A 209 19.59 -7.55 10.81
CA GLN A 209 20.19 -8.37 11.87
C GLN A 209 20.60 -9.77 11.39
N ASN A 210 19.93 -10.35 10.39
CA ASN A 210 20.33 -11.64 9.80
C ASN A 210 21.19 -11.53 8.53
N GLY A 211 21.59 -10.31 8.15
CA GLY A 211 22.46 -10.02 7.02
C GLY A 211 23.95 -9.93 7.34
N SER A 212 24.40 -10.34 8.54
CA SER A 212 25.83 -10.50 8.85
C SER A 212 26.32 -11.86 8.36
N PHE A 213 26.35 -12.05 7.05
CA PHE A 213 27.27 -13.01 6.45
C PHE A 213 28.68 -12.40 6.60
N MET A 214 29.43 -12.88 7.58
CA MET A 214 30.87 -12.64 7.71
C MET A 214 31.58 -13.06 6.42
N PRO A 215 32.45 -12.23 5.81
CA PRO A 215 33.40 -12.72 4.83
C PRO A 215 34.54 -13.41 5.58
N ASN A 216 34.34 -14.68 5.95
CA ASN A 216 35.46 -15.56 6.29
C ASN A 216 35.70 -16.49 5.10
N ASN A 217 36.65 -16.09 4.26
CA ASN A 217 37.80 -16.95 4.00
C ASN A 217 38.94 -16.10 3.46
N LYS A 218 39.86 -15.78 4.38
CA LYS A 218 41.29 -15.84 4.06
C LYS A 218 41.54 -17.24 3.48
N VAL A 219 42.04 -17.31 2.26
CA VAL A 219 42.76 -18.50 1.80
C VAL A 219 44.20 -18.34 2.31
N PRO A 220 44.72 -19.25 3.15
CA PRO A 220 46.15 -19.34 3.37
C PRO A 220 46.81 -20.18 2.26
N LEU A 221 48.04 -19.76 1.93
CA LEU A 221 49.01 -20.27 0.95
C LEU A 221 48.91 -19.66 -0.45
#